data_AF-A0A8S3ZAS6-F1
#
_entry.id   AF-A0A8S3ZAS6-F1
#
_cell.length_a   1.000
_cell.length_b   1.000
_cell.length_c   1.000
_cell.angle_alpha   90.00
_cell.angle_beta   90.00
_cell.angle_gamma   90.00
#
_symmetry.space_group_name_H-M   'P 1'
#
loop_
_entity.id
_entity.type
_entity.pdbx_description
1 polymer ?
#
loop_
_entity_poly.entity_id
_entity_poly.type
_entity_poly.pdbx_seq_one_letter_code
_entity_poly.pdbx_strand_id
1 'polypeptide(L)'
;MPPKQKVPLDRIAWQWAESVDLSNLTAEHIRTAYRLNLSACERGSCKRNCKGNPFCLHSLGEKKWLAPVDETKLQTFDPDRVRRQK
;
A
#
# COMPACT_ATOMS: atom_id res chain seq x y z
N MET A 1 17.62 -16.42 -15.31
CA MET A 1 17.10 -16.67 -13.95
C MET A 1 15.64 -17.06 -14.04
N PRO A 2 15.21 -18.17 -13.40
CA PRO A 2 13.79 -18.48 -13.30
C PRO A 2 13.06 -17.36 -12.52
N PRO A 3 11.83 -17.00 -12.89
CA PRO A 3 11.08 -15.96 -12.18
C PRO A 3 10.84 -16.43 -10.73
N LYS A 4 11.24 -15.59 -9.77
CA LYS A 4 10.97 -15.85 -8.35
C LYS A 4 9.46 -16.04 -8.18
N GLN A 5 9.04 -17.21 -7.69
CA GLN A 5 7.64 -17.50 -7.42
C GLN A 5 7.05 -16.39 -6.54
N LYS A 6 5.88 -15.87 -6.92
CA LYS A 6 5.17 -14.86 -6.14
C LYS A 6 4.71 -15.52 -4.85
N VAL A 7 5.25 -15.08 -3.72
CA VAL A 7 4.78 -15.52 -2.40
C VAL A 7 3.31 -15.10 -2.25
N PRO A 8 2.39 -16.03 -1.92
CA PRO A 8 0.97 -15.73 -1.76
C PRO A 8 0.75 -15.06 -0.39
N LEU A 9 1.12 -13.79 -0.30
CA LEU A 9 1.13 -13.02 0.95
C LEU A 9 -0.23 -13.06 1.66
N ASP A 10 -1.34 -13.00 0.92
CA ASP A 10 -2.69 -13.00 1.49
C ASP A 10 -3.00 -14.33 2.17
N ARG A 11 -2.65 -15.45 1.53
CA ARG A 11 -2.83 -16.76 2.13
C ARG A 11 -2.08 -16.89 3.46
N ILE A 12 -0.84 -16.39 3.51
CA ILE A 12 -0.03 -16.44 4.74
C ILE A 12 -0.64 -15.58 5.85
N ALA A 13 -1.12 -14.37 5.52
CA ALA A 13 -1.70 -13.45 6.50
C ALA A 13 -2.97 -14.02 7.18
N TRP A 14 -3.72 -14.86 6.46
CA TRP A 14 -4.98 -15.45 6.93
C TRP A 14 -4.85 -16.92 7.36
N GLN A 15 -3.66 -17.52 7.29
CA GLN A 15 -3.48 -18.96 7.53
C GLN A 15 -3.95 -19.41 8.93
N TRP A 16 -3.82 -18.55 9.94
CA TRP A 16 -4.28 -18.84 11.30
C TRP A 16 -5.80 -19.06 11.39
N ALA A 17 -6.58 -18.49 10.46
CA ALA A 17 -8.04 -18.60 10.47
C ALA A 17 -8.52 -20.03 10.13
N GLU A 18 -7.65 -20.88 9.58
CA GLU A 18 -7.98 -22.28 9.29
C GLU A 18 -8.00 -23.16 10.54
N SER A 19 -7.34 -22.76 11.64
CA SER A 19 -7.15 -23.59 12.84
C SER A 19 -7.54 -22.93 14.17
N VAL A 20 -7.69 -21.60 14.20
CA VAL A 20 -8.02 -20.86 15.42
C VAL A 20 -9.53 -20.75 15.61
N ASP A 21 -10.01 -21.23 16.76
CA ASP A 21 -11.39 -21.02 17.19
C ASP A 21 -11.67 -19.55 17.54
N LEU A 22 -12.90 -19.10 17.34
CA LEU A 22 -13.32 -17.71 17.61
C LEU A 22 -13.13 -17.31 19.08
N SER A 23 -13.26 -18.26 20.01
CA SER A 23 -13.05 -18.02 21.44
C SER A 23 -11.58 -17.73 21.78
N ASN A 24 -10.65 -18.18 20.92
CA ASN A 24 -9.20 -18.01 21.07
C ASN A 24 -8.65 -16.92 20.14
N LEU A 25 -9.52 -16.11 19.53
CA LEU A 25 -9.11 -15.01 18.68
C LEU A 25 -8.35 -13.96 19.52
N THR A 26 -7.23 -13.47 18.99
CA THR A 26 -6.38 -12.48 19.68
C THR A 26 -6.14 -11.29 18.77
N ALA A 27 -5.71 -10.17 19.35
CA ALA A 27 -5.29 -9.00 18.58
C ALA A 27 -4.10 -9.31 17.65
N GLU A 28 -3.25 -10.29 17.99
CA GLU A 28 -2.14 -10.75 17.16
C GLU A 28 -2.61 -11.27 15.81
N HIS A 29 -3.67 -12.08 15.81
CA HIS A 29 -4.29 -12.65 14.62
C HIS A 29 -4.80 -11.55 13.68
N ILE A 30 -5.49 -10.55 14.24
CA ILE A 30 -6.00 -9.40 13.49
C ILE A 30 -4.82 -8.58 12.93
N ARG A 31 -3.83 -8.25 13.76
CA ARG A 31 -2.64 -7.50 13.32
C ARG A 31 -1.88 -8.24 12.21
N THR A 32 -1.84 -9.57 12.25
CA THR A 32 -1.21 -10.40 11.21
C THR A 32 -2.01 -10.41 9.91
N ALA A 33 -3.34 -10.60 9.98
CA ALA A 33 -4.22 -10.59 8.81
C ALA A 33 -4.16 -9.27 8.03
N TYR A 34 -4.13 -8.16 8.76
CA TYR A 34 -4.00 -6.81 8.18
C TYR A 34 -2.55 -6.33 8.06
N ARG A 35 -1.58 -7.15 8.45
CA ARG A 35 -0.13 -6.87 8.37
C ARG A 35 0.30 -5.58 9.05
N LEU A 36 -0.36 -5.25 10.15
CA LEU A 36 -0.07 -4.08 10.99
C LEU A 36 1.24 -4.22 11.76
N ASN A 37 1.81 -5.43 11.82
CA ASN A 37 3.11 -5.69 12.45
C ASN A 37 4.31 -5.33 11.55
N LEU A 38 4.07 -4.96 10.29
CA LEU A 38 5.13 -4.52 9.39
C LEU A 38 5.60 -3.12 9.76
N SER A 39 6.91 -2.88 9.69
CA SER A 39 7.45 -1.54 9.85
C SER A 39 7.00 -0.63 8.72
N ALA A 40 6.83 0.66 9.04
CA ALA A 40 6.62 1.68 8.02
C ALA A 40 7.82 1.72 7.05
N CYS A 41 7.54 1.89 5.76
CA CYS A 41 8.60 2.10 4.79
C CYS A 41 9.26 3.46 5.04
N GLU A 42 10.58 3.53 4.89
CA GLU A 42 11.25 4.82 4.87
C GLU A 42 10.76 5.62 3.66
N ARG A 43 10.40 6.88 3.90
CA ARG A 43 9.87 7.80 2.89
C ARG A 43 10.78 7.85 1.66
N GLY A 44 10.24 7.65 0.47
CA GLY A 44 10.99 7.66 -0.79
C GLY A 44 11.92 6.46 -1.05
N SER A 45 12.09 5.52 -0.10
CA SER A 45 12.97 4.35 -0.27
C SER A 45 12.36 3.29 -1.19
N CYS A 46 11.04 3.13 -1.18
CA CYS A 46 10.34 2.14 -1.98
C CYS A 46 10.31 2.56 -3.45
N LYS A 47 11.06 1.84 -4.30
CA LYS A 47 10.99 1.96 -5.78
C LYS A 47 9.89 1.11 -6.41
N ARG A 48 9.27 0.23 -5.62
CA ARG A 48 8.18 -0.66 -6.03
C ARG A 48 7.12 -0.65 -4.93
N ASN A 49 5.85 -0.78 -5.34
CA ASN A 49 4.74 -1.03 -4.42
C ASN A 49 5.05 -2.28 -3.58
N CYS A 50 5.25 -2.10 -2.27
CA CYS A 50 5.31 -3.21 -1.32
C CYS A 50 3.89 -3.76 -1.16
N LYS A 51 3.47 -4.66 -2.04
CA LYS A 51 2.08 -5.17 -2.17
C LYS A 51 1.40 -5.63 -0.87
N GLY A 52 2.17 -5.99 0.16
CA GLY A 52 1.65 -6.42 1.45
C GLY A 52 1.89 -5.45 2.60
N ASN A 53 2.57 -4.31 2.41
CA ASN A 53 2.79 -3.36 3.49
C ASN A 53 1.76 -2.23 3.42
N PRO A 54 0.78 -2.15 4.35
CA PRO A 54 -0.21 -1.07 4.35
C PRO A 54 0.43 0.31 4.60
N PHE A 55 1.65 0.36 5.13
CA PHE A 55 2.41 1.58 5.37
C PHE A 55 3.28 2.02 4.18
N CYS A 56 3.24 1.32 3.05
CA CYS A 56 4.01 1.70 1.87
C CYS A 56 3.29 2.81 1.07
N LEU A 57 3.86 4.02 1.07
CA LEU A 57 3.25 5.19 0.43
C LEU A 57 3.46 5.24 -1.09
N HIS A 58 4.33 4.38 -1.66
CA HIS A 58 4.65 4.38 -3.09
C HIS A 58 3.41 4.26 -3.97
N SER A 59 2.48 3.38 -3.58
CA SER A 59 1.24 3.07 -4.29
C SER A 59 0.20 4.18 -4.17
N LEU A 60 0.31 5.02 -3.15
CA LEU A 60 -0.58 6.16 -2.89
C LEU A 60 -0.15 7.40 -3.69
N GLY A 61 0.90 7.30 -4.49
CA GLY A 61 1.44 8.41 -5.25
C GLY A 61 2.25 9.36 -4.38
N GLU A 62 2.90 8.87 -3.31
CA GLU A 62 3.83 9.63 -2.46
C GLU A 62 4.68 10.62 -3.27
N LYS A 63 5.29 10.18 -4.37
CA LYS A 63 6.13 11.03 -5.22
C LYS A 63 5.37 12.27 -5.74
N LYS A 64 4.07 12.17 -5.97
CA LYS A 64 3.20 13.26 -6.42
C LYS A 64 2.77 14.16 -5.25
N TRP A 65 2.40 13.60 -4.11
CA TRP A 65 1.87 14.36 -2.96
C TRP A 65 2.96 14.99 -2.10
N LEU A 66 4.13 14.36 -2.05
CA LEU A 66 5.26 14.77 -1.23
C LEU A 66 6.31 15.54 -2.02
N ALA A 67 6.09 15.76 -3.32
CA ALA A 67 6.86 16.70 -4.12
C ALA A 67 6.48 18.14 -3.76
N PRO A 68 7.39 19.12 -3.99
CA PRO A 68 7.05 20.52 -3.90
C PRO A 68 5.80 20.82 -4.74
N VAL A 69 4.87 21.60 -4.17
CA VAL A 69 3.67 22.01 -4.88
C VAL A 69 4.08 22.96 -6.00
N ASP A 70 3.71 22.60 -7.22
CA ASP A 70 3.85 23.46 -8.39
C ASP A 70 2.72 24.50 -8.36
N GLU A 71 2.97 25.65 -7.73
CA GLU A 71 1.97 26.72 -7.57
C GLU A 71 1.44 27.21 -8.93
N THR A 72 2.28 27.21 -9.96
CA THR A 72 1.91 27.53 -11.34
C THR A 72 0.83 26.58 -11.88
N LYS A 73 0.91 25.28 -11.58
CA LYS A 73 -0.16 24.33 -11.96
C LYS A 73 -1.47 24.59 -11.23
N LEU A 74 -1.42 25.07 -9.99
CA LEU A 74 -2.62 25.40 -9.22
C LEU A 74 -3.30 26.66 -9.79
N GLN A 75 -2.50 27.69 -10.09
CA GLN A 75 -2.97 28.97 -10.62
C GLN A 75 -3.52 28.85 -12.05
N THR A 76 -2.99 27.92 -12.85
CA THR A 76 -3.37 27.74 -14.27
C THR A 76 -4.30 26.54 -14.50
N PHE A 77 -4.89 25.99 -13.43
CA PHE A 77 -5.76 24.83 -13.55
C PHE A 77 -7.09 25.23 -14.21
N ASP A 78 -7.29 24.81 -15.46
CA ASP A 78 -8.57 24.89 -16.18
C ASP A 78 -9.33 23.55 -16.03
N PRO A 79 -10.45 23.52 -15.26
CA PRO A 79 -11.23 22.31 -15.05
C PRO A 79 -11.80 21.71 -16.35
N ASP A 80 -12.08 22.55 -17.35
CA ASP A 80 -12.68 22.11 -18.61
C ASP A 80 -11.65 21.45 -19.53
N ARG A 81 -10.37 21.74 -19.33
CA ARG A 81 -9.28 21.10 -20.07
C ARG A 81 -9.20 19.59 -19.82
N VAL A 82 -9.56 19.13 -18.61
CA VAL A 82 -9.61 17.71 -18.25
C VAL A 82 -10.83 17.02 -18.88
N ARG A 83 -11.95 17.73 -19.01
CA ARG A 83 -13.19 17.22 -19.63
C ARG A 83 -13.06 17.04 -21.14
N ARG A 84 -12.30 17.92 -21.82
CA ARG A 84 -12.08 17.90 -23.28
C ARG A 84 -11.13 16.80 -23.77
N GLN A 85 -10.37 16.16 -22.88
CA GLN A 85 -9.40 15.09 -23.24
C GLN A 85 -9.99 13.67 -23.15
N LYS A 86 -11.31 13.54 -23.02
CA LYS A 86 -12.03 12.26 -23.07
C LYS A 86 -12.63 12.02 -24.45
#